data_AF-A0A6I9SR84-F1
#
_entry.id   AF-A0A6I9SR84-F1
#
_cell.length_a   1.000
_cell.length_b   1.000
_cell.length_c   1.000
_cell.angle_alpha   90.00
_cell.angle_beta   90.00
_cell.angle_gamma   90.00
#
_symmetry.space_group_name_H-M   'P 1'
#
loop_
_entity.id
_entity.type
_entity.pdbx_description
1 polymer ?
#
loop_
_entity_poly.entity_id
_entity_poly.type
_entity_poly.pdbx_seq_one_letter_code
_entity_poly.pdbx_strand_id
1 'polypeptide(L)'
;GTKVSHYPPCPHPEKVNALRAHTDAGGVVLLFQDDEVKGLQMLKDGVWTDVQPLKNAIVINTGDQIEVLSNGRYKSILHRVVPQTDGQRRSIASFYNPSLKATIQPAPQLLDAKVENMVKDVAKYPKFVFGDY
;
A
#
# COMPACT_ATOMS: atom_id res chain seq x y z
N GLY A 1 -12.06 4.74 4.88
CA GLY A 1 -13.07 3.88 4.20
C GLY A 1 -12.73 2.42 4.46
N THR A 2 -13.65 1.49 4.25
CA THR A 2 -13.41 0.05 4.51
C THR A 2 -13.79 -0.77 3.29
N LYS A 3 -12.95 -1.73 2.89
CA LYS A 3 -13.27 -2.74 1.89
C LYS A 3 -13.28 -4.11 2.55
N VAL A 4 -14.35 -4.86 2.31
CA VAL A 4 -14.47 -6.27 2.69
C VAL A 4 -14.38 -7.09 1.42
N SER A 5 -13.49 -8.07 1.40
CA SER A 5 -13.22 -8.87 0.21
C SER A 5 -13.36 -10.36 0.51
N HIS A 6 -13.93 -11.08 -0.45
CA HIS A 6 -14.06 -12.53 -0.44
C HIS A 6 -13.52 -13.07 -1.76
N TYR A 7 -12.56 -13.99 -1.67
CA TYR A 7 -11.89 -14.60 -2.81
C TYR A 7 -12.09 -16.13 -2.74
N PRO A 8 -12.99 -16.70 -3.56
CA PRO A 8 -13.21 -18.14 -3.59
C PRO A 8 -12.03 -18.88 -4.25
N PRO A 9 -11.95 -20.22 -4.06
CA PRO A 9 -11.00 -21.06 -4.79
C PRO A 9 -11.12 -20.86 -6.31
N CYS A 10 -9.99 -20.84 -7.00
CA CYS A 10 -9.90 -20.68 -8.44
C CYS A 10 -9.19 -21.90 -9.07
N PRO A 11 -9.81 -22.63 -10.01
CA PRO A 11 -9.19 -23.79 -10.64
C PRO A 11 -8.02 -23.43 -11.59
N HIS A 12 -7.92 -22.17 -12.00
CA HIS A 12 -6.90 -21.67 -12.92
C HIS A 12 -6.27 -20.37 -12.41
N PRO A 13 -5.58 -20.40 -11.25
CA PRO A 13 -5.03 -19.20 -10.63
C PRO A 13 -3.94 -18.52 -11.47
N GLU A 14 -3.34 -19.23 -12.41
CA GLU A 14 -2.34 -18.70 -13.35
C GLU A 14 -2.93 -17.74 -14.40
N LYS A 15 -4.25 -17.80 -14.63
CA LYS A 15 -4.92 -17.00 -15.68
C LYS A 15 -5.48 -15.68 -15.19
N VAL A 16 -5.64 -15.50 -13.87
CA VAL A 16 -6.33 -14.35 -13.29
C VAL A 16 -5.66 -13.87 -12.02
N ASN A 17 -5.74 -12.56 -11.77
CA ASN A 17 -5.49 -12.03 -10.43
C ASN A 17 -6.83 -11.84 -9.72
N ALA A 18 -6.89 -12.20 -8.45
CA ALA A 18 -8.06 -11.97 -7.62
C ALA A 18 -8.24 -10.47 -7.31
N LEU A 19 -7.11 -9.76 -7.17
CA LEU A 19 -7.03 -8.31 -7.21
C LEU A 19 -5.80 -7.90 -8.02
N ARG A 20 -6.01 -7.05 -9.03
CA ARG A 20 -4.93 -6.58 -9.93
C ARG A 20 -3.80 -5.90 -9.15
N ALA A 21 -2.60 -5.88 -9.73
CA ALA A 21 -1.49 -5.11 -9.21
C ALA A 21 -1.84 -3.61 -9.16
N HIS A 22 -1.63 -2.98 -8.00
CA HIS A 22 -1.84 -1.55 -7.78
C HIS A 22 -1.03 -1.06 -6.58
N THR A 23 -0.88 0.26 -6.46
CA THR A 23 -0.57 0.92 -5.19
C THR A 23 -1.87 1.45 -4.57
N ASP A 24 -1.83 1.74 -3.28
CA ASP A 24 -2.95 2.40 -2.61
C ASP A 24 -2.82 3.90 -2.75
N ALA A 25 -3.78 4.56 -3.40
CA ALA A 25 -3.78 6.01 -3.57
C ALA A 25 -3.85 6.80 -2.24
N GLY A 26 -4.12 6.13 -1.12
CA GLY A 26 -4.43 6.74 0.17
C GLY A 26 -3.24 7.03 1.08
N GLY A 27 -3.54 7.13 2.38
CA GLY A 27 -2.54 7.34 3.43
C GLY A 27 -1.98 6.01 3.95
N VAL A 28 -2.58 5.48 5.02
CA VAL A 28 -2.16 4.21 5.63
C VAL A 28 -3.27 3.18 5.50
N VAL A 29 -2.92 1.94 5.21
CA VAL A 29 -3.86 0.82 5.11
C VAL A 29 -3.59 -0.17 6.22
N LEU A 30 -4.64 -0.55 6.93
CA LEU A 30 -4.64 -1.63 7.92
C LEU A 30 -5.41 -2.80 7.32
N LEU A 31 -4.72 -3.89 7.04
CA LEU A 31 -5.29 -5.08 6.44
C LEU A 31 -5.35 -6.22 7.45
N PHE A 32 -6.58 -6.61 7.78
CA PHE A 32 -6.87 -7.88 8.41
C PHE A 32 -7.08 -8.89 7.29
N GLN A 33 -6.13 -9.79 7.11
CA GLN A 33 -6.26 -10.89 6.15
C GLN A 33 -6.49 -12.22 6.87
N ASP A 34 -7.02 -13.18 6.12
CA ASP A 34 -7.07 -14.58 6.51
C ASP A 34 -5.71 -15.04 7.06
N ASP A 35 -5.73 -15.77 8.19
CA ASP A 35 -4.53 -16.24 8.88
C ASP A 35 -4.06 -17.62 8.41
N GLU A 36 -4.82 -18.27 7.51
CA GLU A 36 -4.49 -19.59 6.94
C GLU A 36 -4.34 -19.53 5.42
N VAL A 37 -5.24 -18.83 4.72
CA VAL A 37 -5.27 -18.79 3.24
C VAL A 37 -4.44 -17.62 2.70
N LYS A 38 -3.30 -17.95 2.09
CA LYS A 38 -2.40 -16.97 1.44
C LYS A 38 -3.03 -16.30 0.23
N GLY A 39 -2.36 -15.26 -0.28
CA GLY A 39 -2.71 -14.68 -1.57
C GLY A 39 -2.23 -13.25 -1.77
N LEU A 40 -1.97 -12.50 -0.69
CA LEU A 40 -1.38 -11.17 -0.81
C LEU A 40 0.09 -11.27 -1.24
N GLN A 41 0.45 -10.54 -2.29
CA GLN A 41 1.82 -10.39 -2.75
C GLN A 41 2.20 -8.92 -2.87
N MET A 42 3.44 -8.59 -2.53
CA MET A 42 4.05 -7.27 -2.75
C MET A 42 5.24 -7.40 -3.71
N LEU A 43 5.47 -6.37 -4.53
CA LEU A 43 6.60 -6.32 -5.44
C LEU A 43 7.81 -5.70 -4.73
N LYS A 44 8.82 -6.52 -4.47
CA LYS A 44 10.07 -6.08 -3.83
C LYS A 44 11.25 -6.40 -4.75
N ASP A 45 12.05 -5.40 -5.08
CA ASP A 45 13.25 -5.55 -5.93
C ASP A 45 12.95 -6.25 -7.27
N GLY A 46 11.78 -5.95 -7.86
CA GLY A 46 11.31 -6.55 -9.11
C GLY A 46 10.71 -7.96 -8.98
N VAL A 47 10.65 -8.51 -7.76
CA VAL A 47 10.18 -9.87 -7.47
C VAL A 47 8.91 -9.83 -6.63
N TRP A 48 7.87 -10.56 -7.07
CA TRP A 48 6.65 -10.74 -6.29
C TRP A 48 6.95 -11.64 -5.08
N THR A 49 6.71 -11.10 -3.89
CA THR A 49 6.96 -11.77 -2.61
C THR A 49 5.64 -11.94 -1.86
N ASP A 50 5.36 -13.15 -1.38
CA ASP A 50 4.19 -13.44 -0.56
C ASP A 50 4.27 -12.72 0.79
N VAL A 51 3.18 -12.08 1.18
CA VAL A 51 2.95 -11.60 2.55
C VAL A 51 2.28 -12.74 3.31
N GLN A 52 3.05 -13.39 4.19
CA GLN A 52 2.59 -14.60 4.88
C GLN A 52 1.39 -14.31 5.78
N PRO A 53 0.33 -15.15 5.74
CA PRO A 53 -0.71 -15.17 6.75
C PRO A 53 -0.09 -15.37 8.14
N LEU A 54 -0.52 -14.55 9.10
CA LEU A 54 -0.08 -14.63 10.49
C LEU A 54 -1.29 -14.44 11.40
N LYS A 55 -1.47 -15.38 12.33
CA LYS A 55 -2.52 -15.31 13.33
C LYS A 55 -2.35 -14.08 14.23
N ASN A 56 -3.45 -13.41 14.52
CA ASN A 56 -3.49 -12.20 15.36
C ASN A 56 -2.61 -11.04 14.85
N ALA A 57 -2.35 -10.97 13.54
CA ALA A 57 -1.55 -9.91 12.94
C ALA A 57 -2.39 -8.97 12.07
N ILE A 58 -1.87 -7.75 11.91
CA ILE A 58 -2.39 -6.76 10.95
C ILE A 58 -1.24 -6.47 10.00
N VAL A 59 -1.50 -6.56 8.70
CA VAL A 59 -0.56 -6.07 7.69
C VAL A 59 -0.79 -4.57 7.52
N ILE A 60 0.27 -3.79 7.63
CA ILE A 60 0.23 -2.34 7.44
C ILE A 60 1.06 -2.00 6.22
N ASN A 61 0.49 -1.21 5.30
CA ASN A 61 1.23 -0.62 4.19
C ASN A 61 0.93 0.87 4.03
N THR A 62 1.89 1.55 3.41
CA THR A 62 1.80 2.97 3.06
C THR A 62 1.26 3.14 1.65
N GLY A 63 0.34 4.07 1.50
CA GLY A 63 -0.16 4.54 0.22
C GLY A 63 0.65 5.70 -0.36
N ASP A 64 0.29 6.11 -1.56
CA ASP A 64 0.96 7.13 -2.37
C ASP A 64 1.12 8.45 -1.58
N GLN A 65 0.13 8.82 -0.76
CA GLN A 65 0.19 10.11 -0.05
C GLN A 65 1.27 10.11 1.04
N ILE A 66 1.55 8.97 1.67
CA ILE A 66 2.67 8.86 2.62
C ILE A 66 4.01 8.90 1.89
N GLU A 67 4.08 8.33 0.67
CA GLU A 67 5.26 8.45 -0.17
C GLU A 67 5.55 9.91 -0.52
N VAL A 68 4.54 10.67 -0.97
CA VAL A 68 4.67 12.11 -1.28
C VAL A 68 5.09 12.90 -0.02
N LEU A 69 4.36 12.74 1.09
CA LEU A 69 4.65 13.44 2.36
C LEU A 69 6.08 13.17 2.85
N SER A 70 6.58 11.95 2.65
CA SER A 70 7.92 11.55 3.07
C SER A 70 9.02 11.90 2.07
N ASN A 71 8.70 12.63 1.00
CA ASN A 71 9.60 12.91 -0.13
C ASN A 71 10.25 11.65 -0.71
N GLY A 72 9.50 10.54 -0.73
CA GLY A 72 9.94 9.27 -1.30
C GLY A 72 10.73 8.37 -0.35
N ARG A 73 10.84 8.71 0.95
CA ARG A 73 11.54 7.88 1.96
C ARG A 73 10.75 6.62 2.33
N TYR A 74 9.44 6.74 2.45
CA TYR A 74 8.53 5.60 2.54
C TYR A 74 7.96 5.30 1.16
N LYS A 75 7.82 4.03 0.82
CA LYS A 75 7.40 3.60 -0.52
C LYS A 75 5.97 3.09 -0.52
N SER A 76 5.15 3.55 -1.45
CA SER A 76 3.93 2.87 -1.81
C SER A 76 4.25 1.77 -2.81
N ILE A 77 4.10 0.53 -2.36
CA ILE A 77 4.56 -0.64 -3.08
C ILE A 77 3.42 -1.26 -3.87
N LEU A 78 3.71 -1.63 -5.13
CA LEU A 78 2.81 -2.44 -5.94
C LEU A 78 2.50 -3.74 -5.21
N HIS A 79 1.22 -4.01 -5.03
CA HIS A 79 0.73 -5.23 -4.41
C HIS A 79 -0.46 -5.78 -5.20
N ARG A 80 -0.67 -7.09 -5.09
CA ARG A 80 -1.75 -7.81 -5.77
C ARG A 80 -2.30 -8.91 -4.87
N VAL A 81 -3.45 -9.46 -5.24
CA VAL A 81 -3.94 -10.71 -4.64
C VAL A 81 -4.00 -11.79 -5.71
N VAL A 82 -3.27 -12.88 -5.48
CA VAL A 82 -3.33 -14.08 -6.32
C VAL A 82 -4.35 -15.06 -5.71
N PRO A 83 -5.26 -15.62 -6.53
CA PRO A 83 -6.21 -16.62 -6.04
C PRO A 83 -5.48 -17.93 -5.72
N GLN A 84 -6.06 -18.74 -4.84
CA GLN A 84 -5.58 -20.08 -4.50
C GLN A 84 -6.48 -21.14 -5.15
N THR A 85 -5.94 -22.34 -5.39
CA THR A 85 -6.71 -23.49 -5.90
C THR A 85 -7.68 -24.04 -4.88
N ASP A 86 -7.39 -23.83 -3.60
CA ASP A 86 -8.11 -24.30 -2.43
C ASP A 86 -8.17 -23.21 -1.36
N GLY A 87 -9.15 -23.34 -0.44
CA GLY A 87 -9.39 -22.35 0.61
C GLY A 87 -10.12 -21.08 0.13
N GLN A 88 -10.87 -20.46 1.05
CA GLN A 88 -11.58 -19.21 0.79
C GLN A 88 -10.88 -18.07 1.51
N ARG A 89 -10.15 -17.23 0.79
CA ARG A 89 -9.46 -16.09 1.40
C ARG A 89 -10.45 -14.96 1.67
N ARG A 90 -10.46 -14.44 2.89
CA ARG A 90 -11.20 -13.22 3.26
C ARG A 90 -10.24 -12.14 3.74
N SER A 91 -10.62 -10.88 3.56
CA SER A 91 -9.88 -9.78 4.14
C SER A 91 -10.73 -8.53 4.35
N ILE A 92 -10.36 -7.74 5.36
CA ILE A 92 -10.91 -6.42 5.65
C ILE A 92 -9.77 -5.41 5.59
N ALA A 93 -9.83 -4.49 4.65
CA ALA A 93 -8.89 -3.39 4.52
C ALA A 93 -9.55 -2.10 5.02
N SER A 94 -8.92 -1.43 6.00
CA SER A 94 -9.30 -0.11 6.48
C SER A 94 -8.31 0.94 5.98
N PHE A 95 -8.83 1.96 5.32
CA PHE A 95 -8.06 3.01 4.66
C PHE A 95 -8.15 4.32 5.44
N TYR A 96 -7.00 4.78 5.95
CA TYR A 96 -6.82 6.05 6.63
C TYR A 96 -6.25 7.05 5.63
N ASN A 97 -7.18 7.77 4.98
CA ASN A 97 -6.85 8.70 3.91
C ASN A 97 -6.90 10.14 4.40
N PRO A 98 -6.14 11.05 3.77
CA PRO A 98 -6.32 12.48 3.97
C PRO A 98 -7.75 12.93 3.65
N SER A 99 -8.13 14.11 4.16
CA SER A 99 -9.33 14.80 3.70
C SER A 99 -9.23 15.07 2.19
N LEU A 100 -10.34 15.00 1.46
CA LEU A 100 -10.38 15.34 0.03
C LEU A 100 -9.94 16.79 -0.23
N LYS A 101 -10.00 17.68 0.76
CA LYS A 101 -9.52 19.07 0.67
C LYS A 101 -8.08 19.25 1.16
N ALA A 102 -7.43 18.18 1.64
CA ALA A 102 -6.08 18.26 2.17
C ALA A 102 -5.11 18.59 1.04
N THR A 103 -4.20 19.51 1.31
CA THR A 103 -3.06 19.77 0.43
C THR A 103 -1.93 18.82 0.77
N ILE A 104 -1.49 18.05 -0.22
CA ILE A 104 -0.40 17.09 -0.10
C ILE A 104 0.84 17.65 -0.80
N GLN A 105 1.98 17.53 -0.13
CA GLN A 105 3.31 17.92 -0.60
C GLN A 105 4.37 17.28 0.31
N PRO A 106 5.63 17.18 -0.12
CA PRO A 106 6.72 16.81 0.78
C PRO A 106 6.71 17.64 2.08
N ALA A 107 6.83 16.98 3.22
CA ALA A 107 6.82 17.66 4.51
C ALA A 107 8.01 18.64 4.60
N PRO A 108 7.80 19.94 4.91
CA PRO A 108 8.86 20.94 4.91
C PRO A 108 10.06 20.56 5.80
N GLN A 109 9.79 19.90 6.94
CA GLN A 109 10.81 19.43 7.88
C GLN A 109 11.78 18.41 7.25
N LEU A 110 11.37 17.72 6.19
CA LEU A 110 12.22 16.78 5.45
C LEU A 110 13.06 17.46 4.37
N LEU A 111 12.68 18.66 3.95
CA LEU A 111 13.40 19.49 2.97
C LEU A 111 14.40 20.44 3.66
N ASP A 112 14.04 20.93 4.85
CA ASP A 112 14.81 21.87 5.66
C ASP A 112 15.87 21.20 6.55
N ALA A 113 16.34 20.00 6.19
CA ALA A 113 17.33 19.27 6.96
C ALA A 113 18.63 20.11 7.09
N LYS A 114 18.73 20.86 8.20
CA LYS A 114 19.96 21.43 8.74
C LYS A 114 20.83 20.29 9.28
N VAL A 115 21.28 19.41 8.40
CA VAL A 115 22.36 18.48 8.72
C VAL A 115 23.62 19.19 8.27
N GLU A 116 24.52 19.46 9.21
CA GLU A 116 25.69 20.35 9.09
C GLU A 116 26.63 20.07 7.89
N ASN A 117 26.41 19.02 7.09
CA ASN A 117 27.18 18.71 5.88
C ASN A 117 26.39 17.98 4.78
N MET A 118 25.07 18.19 4.61
CA MET A 118 24.33 17.59 3.48
C MET A 118 23.51 18.59 2.66
N VAL A 119 23.51 18.36 1.34
CA VAL A 119 22.73 19.07 0.31
C VAL A 119 21.25 19.08 0.70
N LYS A 120 20.59 20.24 0.60
CA LYS A 120 19.14 20.35 0.80
C LYS A 120 18.40 19.33 -0.06
N ASP A 121 17.54 18.53 0.55
CA ASP A 121 16.72 17.54 -0.17
C ASP A 121 15.75 18.32 -1.06
N VAL A 122 15.85 18.16 -2.38
CA VAL A 122 14.95 18.81 -3.33
C VAL A 122 13.60 18.11 -3.28
N ALA A 123 12.51 18.88 -3.31
CA ALA A 123 11.17 18.32 -3.40
C ALA A 123 11.03 17.50 -4.69
N LYS A 124 10.80 16.19 -4.56
CA LYS A 124 10.66 15.26 -5.69
C LYS A 124 9.24 15.18 -6.23
N TYR A 125 8.27 15.63 -5.43
CA TYR A 125 6.84 15.55 -5.73
C TYR A 125 6.22 16.95 -5.72
N PRO A 126 5.21 17.20 -6.58
CA PRO A 126 4.52 18.47 -6.61
C PRO A 126 3.57 18.65 -5.41
N LYS A 127 3.10 19.88 -5.22
CA LYS A 127 2.01 20.20 -4.29
C LYS A 127 0.66 20.08 -5.01
N PHE A 128 -0.30 19.38 -4.42
CA PHE A 128 -1.63 19.18 -5.00
C PHE A 128 -2.70 19.00 -3.90
N VAL A 129 -3.98 19.02 -4.28
CA VAL A 129 -5.10 18.71 -3.39
C VAL A 129 -5.47 17.24 -3.54
N PHE A 130 -5.63 16.50 -2.44
CA PHE A 130 -5.87 15.05 -2.48
C PHE A 130 -7.14 14.65 -3.26
N GLY A 131 -8.17 15.49 -3.25
CA GLY A 131 -9.40 15.24 -4.03
C GLY A 131 -9.21 15.32 -5.55
N ASP A 132 -8.11 15.91 -6.02
CA ASP A 132 -7.75 16.03 -7.44
C ASP A 132 -6.72 14.98 -7.89
N TYR A 133 -6.27 14.12 -6.95
CA TYR A 133 -5.27 13.07 -7.19
C TYR A 133 -5.83 11.89 -7.99
#